data_AF-A0ABD5ZFZ1-F1
#
_entry.id   AF-A0ABD5ZFZ1-F1
#
_cell.length_a   1.000
_cell.length_b   1.000
_cell.length_c   1.000
_cell.angle_alpha   90.00
_cell.angle_beta   90.00
_cell.angle_gamma   90.00
#
_symmetry.space_group_name_H-M   'P 1'
#
loop_
_entity.id
_entity.type
_entity.pdbx_description
1 polymer ?
#
loop_
_entity_poly.entity_id
_entity_poly.type
_entity_poly.pdbx_seq_one_letter_code
_entity_poly.pdbx_strand_id
1 'polypeptide(L)'
;MMTHIDLERLYREVIPSVVSVYVNGRRRSTGGAGSAFVYDDQHLVTNEHVARLATADDRVELRFADGSWRVGEVVGSDAYTDLAVIAVPDLPADASPLTLATDNPAPGRHVAALGNPLGLDGSISAGIVSGANRSLPTSNGFAIPDVVQTDAPINPGNSGGPLVGVVAAAESDDPTYEVVGVNRAKSGDNIGFAVSPIIAQHILPSLVTDGRYRHSYLRARTLDVTPTIAAVNDVAAPTGVLVVDFGRGDASDDGLRGCTDAVEVHGMRIPVGGDVIVAIEGRPIRTHEELMRYLITETNPSEPVAVDVLRDGEPLTLCLVLDERPFVGSDDRTGGSHIPIE
;
A
#
# COMPACT_ATOMS: atom_id res chain seq x y z
N MET A 1 29.79 10.54 -15.67
CA MET A 1 28.85 11.08 -16.66
C MET A 1 27.47 10.82 -16.10
N MET A 2 26.70 11.85 -15.74
CA MET A 2 25.31 11.63 -15.31
C MET A 2 24.56 11.02 -16.50
N THR A 3 24.03 9.82 -16.32
CA THR A 3 23.15 9.18 -17.29
C THR A 3 21.91 10.07 -17.42
N HIS A 4 21.77 10.74 -18.54
CA HIS A 4 20.58 11.54 -18.83
C HIS A 4 19.42 10.57 -19.05
N ILE A 5 18.35 10.69 -18.26
CA ILE A 5 17.17 9.87 -18.45
C ILE A 5 16.36 10.45 -19.59
N ASP A 6 16.11 9.62 -20.61
CA ASP A 6 15.21 9.96 -21.70
C ASP A 6 13.75 9.76 -21.26
N LEU A 7 13.18 10.81 -20.67
CA LEU A 7 11.79 10.82 -20.22
C LEU A 7 10.78 10.80 -21.37
N GLU A 8 11.17 11.29 -22.56
CA GLU A 8 10.32 11.24 -23.75
C GLU A 8 10.18 9.79 -24.25
N ARG A 9 11.28 9.05 -24.25
CA ARG A 9 11.28 7.61 -24.53
C ARG A 9 10.46 6.84 -23.51
N LEU A 10 10.70 7.05 -22.21
CA LEU A 10 9.92 6.42 -21.13
C LEU A 10 8.42 6.67 -21.33
N TYR A 11 8.05 7.93 -21.54
CA TYR A 11 6.66 8.31 -21.80
C TYR A 11 6.08 7.54 -22.98
N ARG A 12 6.76 7.54 -24.13
CA ARG A 12 6.27 6.89 -25.36
C ARG A 12 6.12 5.38 -25.23
N GLU A 13 7.02 4.72 -24.49
CA GLU A 13 6.99 3.27 -24.30
C GLU A 13 5.95 2.83 -23.25
N VAL A 14 5.70 3.66 -22.23
CA VAL A 14 4.81 3.27 -21.11
C VAL A 14 3.37 3.75 -21.31
N ILE A 15 3.15 4.94 -21.89
CA ILE A 15 1.81 5.54 -21.94
C ILE A 15 0.74 4.69 -22.65
N PRO A 16 1.03 3.87 -23.69
CA PRO A 16 0.02 2.99 -24.29
C PRO A 16 -0.65 2.04 -23.29
N SER A 17 0.07 1.68 -22.23
CA SER A 17 -0.38 0.80 -21.15
C SER A 17 -1.01 1.53 -19.96
N VAL A 18 -1.18 2.86 -20.03
CA VAL A 18 -1.80 3.69 -18.98
C VAL A 18 -3.19 4.14 -19.42
N VAL A 19 -4.20 3.80 -18.63
CA VAL A 19 -5.61 3.85 -19.00
C VAL A 19 -6.35 4.86 -18.13
N SER A 20 -7.20 5.70 -18.73
CA SER A 20 -8.12 6.55 -17.95
C SER A 20 -9.28 5.71 -17.42
N VAL A 21 -9.59 5.86 -16.14
CA VAL A 21 -10.69 5.17 -15.48
C VAL A 21 -11.83 6.14 -15.19
N TYR A 22 -13.01 5.83 -15.72
CA TYR A 22 -14.24 6.58 -15.49
C TYR A 22 -15.30 5.69 -14.86
N VAL A 23 -15.89 6.17 -13.77
CA VAL A 23 -16.92 5.46 -13.04
C VAL A 23 -18.22 6.27 -13.08
N ASN A 24 -19.32 5.63 -13.50
CA ASN A 24 -20.68 6.18 -13.57
C ASN A 24 -20.91 7.28 -14.62
N GLY A 25 -20.15 7.32 -15.71
CA GLY A 25 -20.33 8.26 -16.83
C GLY A 25 -20.23 9.75 -16.47
N ARG A 26 -19.93 10.08 -15.22
CA ARG A 26 -19.81 11.45 -14.73
C ARG A 26 -18.40 11.95 -15.05
N ARG A 27 -18.25 12.65 -16.19
CA ARG A 27 -17.34 13.80 -16.25
C ARG A 27 -17.80 14.82 -15.22
N ARG A 28 -17.50 14.63 -13.94
CA ARG A 28 -17.82 15.65 -12.93
C ARG A 28 -17.08 16.91 -13.33
N SER A 29 -17.80 18.04 -13.31
CA SER A 29 -17.24 19.38 -13.52
C SER A 29 -16.15 19.74 -12.50
N THR A 30 -15.92 18.91 -11.46
CA THR A 30 -14.91 19.12 -10.42
C THR A 30 -14.29 17.84 -9.81
N GLY A 31 -14.24 16.68 -10.51
CA GLY A 31 -13.39 15.53 -10.09
C GLY A 31 -14.08 14.15 -10.04
N GLY A 32 -13.48 13.04 -10.46
CA GLY A 32 -12.16 12.83 -11.05
C GLY A 32 -12.18 11.56 -11.91
N ALA A 33 -11.41 11.60 -13.00
CA ALA A 33 -10.95 10.38 -13.65
C ALA A 33 -9.74 9.89 -12.84
N GLY A 34 -9.70 8.61 -12.52
CA GLY A 34 -8.47 7.96 -12.07
C GLY A 34 -7.67 7.46 -13.25
N SER A 35 -6.53 6.87 -12.96
CA SER A 35 -5.72 6.11 -13.90
C SER A 35 -5.68 4.64 -13.50
N ALA A 36 -5.37 3.79 -14.46
CA ALA A 36 -4.99 2.40 -14.27
C ALA A 36 -3.81 2.09 -15.17
N PHE A 37 -3.21 0.92 -15.02
CA PHE A 37 -2.25 0.39 -15.99
C PHE A 37 -2.44 -1.09 -16.24
N VAL A 38 -2.01 -1.55 -17.41
CA VAL A 38 -2.09 -2.95 -17.82
C VAL A 38 -1.17 -3.81 -16.94
N TYR A 39 -1.76 -4.80 -16.28
CA TYR A 39 -1.06 -5.73 -15.38
C TYR A 39 -0.79 -7.08 -16.04
N ASP A 40 -1.75 -7.59 -16.81
CA ASP A 40 -1.63 -8.77 -17.66
C ASP A 40 -2.56 -8.63 -18.88
N ASP A 41 -2.76 -9.71 -19.65
CA ASP A 41 -3.55 -9.72 -20.88
C ASP A 41 -5.04 -9.36 -20.70
N GLN A 42 -5.57 -9.43 -19.47
CA GLN A 42 -7.00 -9.25 -19.18
C GLN A 42 -7.28 -8.34 -17.99
N HIS A 43 -6.26 -7.87 -17.26
CA HIS A 43 -6.43 -7.12 -16.04
C HIS A 43 -5.67 -5.79 -16.04
N LEU A 44 -6.31 -4.79 -15.45
CA LEU A 44 -5.74 -3.49 -15.14
C LEU A 44 -5.65 -3.31 -13.62
N VAL A 45 -4.60 -2.62 -13.15
CA VAL A 45 -4.43 -2.24 -11.75
C VAL A 45 -4.76 -0.77 -11.57
N THR A 46 -5.48 -0.44 -10.51
CA THR A 46 -5.78 0.94 -10.09
C THR A 46 -5.84 1.01 -8.56
N ASN A 47 -6.23 2.17 -8.02
CA ASN A 47 -6.52 2.28 -6.59
C ASN A 47 -7.94 1.86 -6.23
N GLU A 48 -8.13 1.31 -5.02
CA GLU A 48 -9.47 1.01 -4.48
C GLU A 48 -10.35 2.25 -4.52
N HIS A 49 -9.87 3.41 -4.08
CA HIS A 49 -10.71 4.60 -4.03
C HIS A 49 -11.14 5.12 -5.41
N VAL A 50 -10.41 4.77 -6.48
CA VAL A 50 -10.78 5.07 -7.87
C VAL A 50 -11.90 4.13 -8.31
N ALA A 51 -11.74 2.83 -8.08
CA ALA A 51 -12.68 1.80 -8.49
C ALA A 51 -13.96 1.75 -7.62
N ARG A 52 -13.87 2.11 -6.34
CA ARG A 52 -14.93 1.98 -5.31
C ARG A 52 -16.25 2.68 -5.67
N LEU A 53 -16.20 3.68 -6.54
CA LEU A 53 -17.42 4.36 -6.97
C LEU A 53 -18.29 3.49 -7.89
N ALA A 54 -17.78 2.35 -8.35
CA ALA A 54 -18.52 1.39 -9.15
C ALA A 54 -19.32 0.49 -8.20
N THR A 55 -20.65 0.55 -8.28
CA THR A 55 -21.52 -0.44 -7.63
C THR A 55 -21.53 -1.75 -8.42
N ALA A 56 -22.14 -2.80 -7.87
CA ALA A 56 -22.21 -4.13 -8.50
C ALA A 56 -22.86 -4.14 -9.90
N ASP A 57 -23.67 -3.13 -10.21
CA ASP A 57 -24.29 -2.94 -11.53
C ASP A 57 -23.52 -1.92 -12.41
N ASP A 58 -22.49 -1.26 -11.87
CA ASP A 58 -21.77 -0.20 -12.55
C ASP A 58 -20.59 -0.75 -13.34
N ARG A 59 -20.63 -0.43 -14.63
CA ARG A 59 -19.58 -0.69 -15.59
C ARG A 59 -18.50 0.38 -15.49
N VAL A 60 -17.23 -0.03 -15.47
CA VAL A 60 -16.09 0.90 -15.50
C VAL A 60 -15.76 1.22 -16.95
N GLU A 61 -15.88 2.49 -17.34
CA GLU A 61 -15.49 2.94 -18.67
C GLU A 61 -13.99 3.22 -18.68
N LEU A 62 -13.28 2.56 -19.61
CA LEU A 62 -11.83 2.60 -19.74
C LEU A 62 -11.49 3.26 -21.06
N ARG A 63 -10.64 4.29 -21.02
CA ARG A 63 -10.14 4.95 -22.23
C ARG A 63 -8.64 4.75 -22.36
N PHE A 64 -8.23 4.09 -23.43
CA PHE A 64 -6.82 3.82 -23.73
C PHE A 64 -6.15 5.00 -24.45
N ALA A 65 -4.82 4.97 -24.54
CA ALA A 65 -4.02 6.03 -25.15
C ALA A 65 -4.32 6.19 -26.66
N ASP A 66 -4.70 5.12 -27.36
CA ASP A 66 -5.15 5.14 -28.76
C ASP A 66 -6.53 5.82 -28.95
N GLY A 67 -7.18 6.21 -27.85
CA GLY A 67 -8.49 6.83 -27.80
C GLY A 67 -9.66 5.85 -27.83
N SER A 68 -9.38 4.54 -27.95
CA SER A 68 -10.40 3.50 -27.91
C SER A 68 -10.98 3.34 -26.50
N TRP A 69 -12.23 2.90 -26.45
CA TRP A 69 -12.96 2.68 -25.21
C TRP A 69 -13.19 1.20 -24.99
N ARG A 70 -13.11 0.76 -23.74
CA ARG A 70 -13.58 -0.53 -23.27
C ARG A 70 -14.44 -0.34 -22.06
N VAL A 71 -15.14 -1.40 -21.73
CA VAL A 71 -15.91 -1.48 -20.50
C VAL A 71 -15.38 -2.65 -19.70
N GLY A 72 -14.91 -2.36 -18.50
CA GLY A 72 -14.38 -3.35 -17.57
C GLY A 72 -15.29 -3.58 -16.37
N GLU A 73 -14.91 -4.57 -15.58
CA GLU A 73 -15.56 -4.99 -14.33
C GLU A 73 -14.54 -5.01 -13.21
N VAL A 74 -14.89 -4.49 -12.04
CA VAL A 74 -14.02 -4.59 -10.85
C VAL A 74 -14.12 -6.02 -10.33
N VAL A 75 -13.07 -6.82 -10.52
CA VAL A 75 -13.05 -8.23 -10.11
C VAL A 75 -12.51 -8.42 -8.70
N GLY A 76 -11.76 -7.46 -8.18
CA GLY A 76 -11.29 -7.46 -6.80
C GLY A 76 -10.81 -6.11 -6.31
N SER A 77 -10.91 -5.90 -5.00
CA SER A 77 -10.39 -4.69 -4.36
C SER A 77 -9.94 -4.95 -2.93
N ASP A 78 -8.96 -4.18 -2.49
CA ASP A 78 -8.49 -4.16 -1.12
C ASP A 78 -8.40 -2.74 -0.59
N ALA A 79 -9.26 -2.44 0.38
CA ALA A 79 -9.33 -1.12 1.00
C ALA A 79 -8.11 -0.82 1.87
N TYR A 80 -7.45 -1.84 2.44
CA TYR A 80 -6.34 -1.66 3.37
C TYR A 80 -5.06 -1.22 2.67
N THR A 81 -4.86 -1.64 1.42
CA THR A 81 -3.72 -1.21 0.60
C THR A 81 -4.08 -0.24 -0.51
N ASP A 82 -5.37 0.08 -0.66
CA ASP A 82 -5.88 0.98 -1.68
C ASP A 82 -5.56 0.49 -3.10
N LEU A 83 -5.71 -0.82 -3.33
CA LEU A 83 -5.51 -1.47 -4.63
C LEU A 83 -6.82 -2.07 -5.15
N ALA A 84 -7.01 -2.05 -6.45
CA ALA A 84 -8.11 -2.73 -7.12
C ALA A 84 -7.69 -3.27 -8.49
N VAL A 85 -8.38 -4.32 -8.92
CA VAL A 85 -8.20 -4.97 -10.22
C VAL A 85 -9.47 -4.84 -11.04
N ILE A 86 -9.31 -4.39 -12.28
CA ILE A 86 -10.38 -4.28 -13.26
C ILE A 86 -10.10 -5.30 -14.36
N ALA A 87 -11.02 -6.24 -14.58
CA ALA A 87 -10.99 -7.10 -15.76
C ALA A 87 -11.49 -6.33 -16.98
N VAL A 88 -10.82 -6.52 -18.11
CA VAL A 88 -11.13 -5.89 -19.38
C VAL A 88 -11.18 -6.97 -20.47
N PRO A 89 -12.19 -6.99 -21.35
CA PRO A 89 -12.42 -8.09 -22.29
C PRO A 89 -11.32 -8.24 -23.35
N ASP A 90 -10.73 -7.12 -23.78
CA ASP A 90 -9.63 -7.08 -24.75
C ASP A 90 -8.81 -5.80 -24.60
N LEU A 91 -7.50 -5.90 -24.83
CA LEU A 91 -6.56 -4.78 -24.83
C LEU A 91 -6.26 -4.32 -26.27
N PRO A 92 -6.02 -3.01 -26.49
CA PRO A 92 -5.40 -2.53 -27.73
C PRO A 92 -4.06 -3.20 -27.99
N ALA A 93 -3.69 -3.37 -29.26
CA ALA A 93 -2.49 -4.11 -29.65
C ALA A 93 -1.17 -3.48 -29.17
N ASP A 94 -1.17 -2.18 -28.88
CA ASP A 94 -0.03 -1.41 -28.37
C ASP A 94 -0.01 -1.29 -26.84
N ALA A 95 -1.08 -1.71 -26.14
CA ALA A 95 -1.15 -1.72 -24.68
C ALA A 95 -0.61 -3.05 -24.13
N SER A 96 0.63 -3.04 -23.63
CA SER A 96 1.31 -4.23 -23.12
C SER A 96 1.41 -4.22 -21.59
N PRO A 97 1.38 -5.39 -20.91
CA PRO A 97 1.59 -5.47 -19.47
C PRO A 97 2.86 -4.76 -18.99
N LEU A 98 2.76 -4.02 -17.89
CA LEU A 98 3.91 -3.38 -17.25
C LEU A 98 4.45 -4.28 -16.12
N THR A 99 5.74 -4.58 -16.17
CA THR A 99 6.41 -5.41 -15.16
C THR A 99 6.49 -4.67 -13.82
N LEU A 100 6.00 -5.29 -12.75
CA LEU A 100 6.24 -4.82 -11.38
C LEU A 100 7.68 -5.13 -10.97
N ALA A 101 8.34 -4.18 -10.30
CA ALA A 101 9.64 -4.43 -9.68
C ALA A 101 9.53 -5.51 -8.59
N THR A 102 10.58 -6.33 -8.41
CA THR A 102 10.58 -7.34 -7.34
C THR A 102 10.84 -6.73 -5.96
N ASP A 103 11.56 -5.61 -5.92
CA ASP A 103 12.07 -4.98 -4.72
C ASP A 103 11.68 -3.50 -4.63
N ASN A 104 11.72 -2.95 -3.42
CA ASN A 104 11.54 -1.52 -3.22
C ASN A 104 12.68 -0.73 -3.86
N PRO A 105 12.38 0.38 -4.56
CA PRO A 105 13.42 1.20 -5.16
C PRO A 105 14.24 1.93 -4.08
N ALA A 106 15.55 2.04 -4.30
CA ALA A 106 16.43 2.77 -3.40
C ALA A 106 16.19 4.29 -3.46
N PRO A 107 16.33 5.03 -2.35
CA PRO A 107 16.32 6.49 -2.36
C PRO A 107 17.34 7.06 -3.36
N GLY A 108 16.94 8.12 -4.07
CA GLY A 108 17.72 8.74 -5.15
C GLY A 108 17.51 8.09 -6.52
N ARG A 109 16.86 6.93 -6.61
CA ARG A 109 16.47 6.35 -7.90
C ARG A 109 15.49 7.26 -8.62
N HIS A 110 15.74 7.56 -9.88
CA HIS A 110 14.83 8.35 -10.69
C HIS A 110 13.55 7.59 -11.03
N VAL A 111 12.43 8.30 -10.96
CA VAL A 111 11.10 7.79 -11.22
C VAL A 111 10.26 8.78 -12.01
N ALA A 112 9.26 8.27 -12.71
CA ALA A 112 8.22 9.06 -13.35
C ALA A 112 6.85 8.55 -12.93
N ALA A 113 5.98 9.45 -12.45
CA ALA A 113 4.57 9.16 -12.22
C ALA A 113 3.80 9.44 -13.51
N LEU A 114 3.14 8.40 -14.03
CA LEU A 114 2.28 8.50 -15.19
C LEU A 114 0.81 8.40 -14.79
N GLY A 115 -0.01 9.10 -15.54
CA GLY A 115 -1.46 9.01 -15.48
C GLY A 115 -2.08 9.40 -16.81
N ASN A 116 -3.38 9.23 -16.93
CA ASN A 116 -4.14 9.69 -18.07
C ASN A 116 -5.39 10.46 -17.62
N PRO A 117 -5.23 11.61 -16.94
CA PRO A 117 -6.38 12.44 -16.60
C PRO A 117 -7.09 12.92 -17.86
N LEU A 118 -8.41 12.75 -17.92
CA LEU A 118 -9.29 13.31 -18.96
C LEU A 118 -9.12 12.73 -20.39
N GLY A 119 -8.16 11.83 -20.61
CA GLY A 119 -7.93 11.17 -21.90
C GLY A 119 -7.48 12.14 -23.01
N LEU A 120 -6.69 13.14 -22.66
CA LEU A 120 -6.26 14.24 -23.55
C LEU A 120 -4.73 14.22 -23.78
N ASP A 121 -4.15 13.02 -23.99
CA ASP A 121 -2.71 12.77 -24.22
C ASP A 121 -1.89 12.40 -22.97
N GLY A 122 -2.45 11.74 -21.95
CA GLY A 122 -1.65 11.28 -20.81
C GLY A 122 -0.99 12.41 -20.02
N SER A 123 -0.36 12.10 -18.91
CA SER A 123 0.52 13.03 -18.20
C SER A 123 1.68 12.29 -17.58
N ILE A 124 2.86 12.88 -17.68
CA ILE A 124 4.08 12.41 -17.03
C ILE A 124 4.62 13.51 -16.12
N SER A 125 5.06 13.11 -14.94
CA SER A 125 5.80 13.94 -14.02
C SER A 125 6.98 13.14 -13.49
N ALA A 126 8.15 13.77 -13.33
CA ALA A 126 9.37 13.07 -12.98
C ALA A 126 9.95 13.59 -11.67
N GLY A 127 10.70 12.73 -11.01
CA GLY A 127 11.37 13.01 -9.75
C GLY A 127 12.33 11.88 -9.39
N ILE A 128 12.55 11.72 -8.10
CA ILE A 128 13.32 10.64 -7.50
C ILE A 128 12.51 9.97 -6.38
N VAL A 129 12.94 8.79 -5.99
CA VAL A 129 12.51 8.16 -4.74
C VAL A 129 13.12 8.94 -3.58
N SER A 130 12.27 9.56 -2.77
CA SER A 130 12.68 10.24 -1.53
C SER A 130 12.82 9.25 -0.36
N GLY A 131 12.10 8.14 -0.42
CA GLY A 131 12.13 7.07 0.59
C GLY A 131 11.26 5.89 0.17
N ALA A 132 11.48 4.74 0.78
CA ALA A 132 10.63 3.55 0.66
C ALA A 132 10.36 2.98 2.06
N ASN A 133 9.45 2.00 2.16
CA ASN A 133 9.04 1.39 3.44
C ASN A 133 8.52 2.45 4.43
N ARG A 134 7.54 3.22 3.98
CA ARG A 134 6.86 4.26 4.77
C ARG A 134 5.40 3.88 4.99
N SER A 135 4.87 4.24 6.15
CA SER A 135 3.43 4.17 6.42
C SER A 135 2.74 5.43 5.94
N LEU A 136 1.60 5.27 5.25
CA LEU A 136 0.77 6.38 4.82
C LEU A 136 -0.56 6.40 5.57
N PRO A 137 -0.76 7.33 6.52
CA PRO A 137 -2.05 7.47 7.21
C PRO A 137 -3.20 7.71 6.23
N THR A 138 -4.31 7.02 6.45
CA THR A 138 -5.56 7.23 5.70
C THR A 138 -6.59 7.97 6.54
N SER A 139 -7.62 8.51 5.90
CA SER A 139 -8.77 9.14 6.58
C SER A 139 -9.64 8.15 7.36
N ASN A 140 -9.48 6.85 7.12
CA ASN A 140 -10.37 5.80 7.64
C ASN A 140 -9.81 5.16 8.92
N GLY A 141 -8.76 5.73 9.51
CA GLY A 141 -8.22 5.29 10.80
C GLY A 141 -7.20 4.16 10.73
N PHE A 142 -6.76 3.74 9.54
CA PHE A 142 -5.62 2.84 9.33
C PHE A 142 -4.56 3.50 8.44
N ALA A 143 -3.35 2.96 8.40
CA ALA A 143 -2.30 3.38 7.47
C ALA A 143 -2.10 2.33 6.37
N ILE A 144 -1.76 2.76 5.17
CA ILE A 144 -1.27 1.88 4.11
C ILE A 144 0.22 1.65 4.39
N PRO A 145 0.64 0.41 4.69
CA PRO A 145 2.04 0.11 4.90
C PRO A 145 2.77 0.01 3.57
N ASP A 146 4.09 0.13 3.67
CA ASP A 146 5.08 0.01 2.61
C ASP A 146 4.72 0.84 1.37
N VAL A 147 4.72 2.16 1.52
CA VAL A 147 4.62 3.09 0.38
C VAL A 147 6.00 3.60 -0.05
N VAL A 148 6.14 3.82 -1.35
CA VAL A 148 7.25 4.54 -1.98
C VAL A 148 6.92 6.02 -1.97
N GLN A 149 7.79 6.81 -1.36
CA GLN A 149 7.72 8.27 -1.31
C GLN A 149 8.56 8.86 -2.45
N THR A 150 8.02 9.85 -3.15
CA THR A 150 8.68 10.55 -4.25
C THR A 150 8.44 12.05 -4.21
N ASP A 151 9.33 12.83 -4.83
CA ASP A 151 9.12 14.26 -5.12
C ASP A 151 8.49 14.49 -6.52
N ALA A 152 8.24 13.42 -7.29
CA ALA A 152 7.48 13.51 -8.53
C ALA A 152 6.04 13.99 -8.23
N PRO A 153 5.55 15.05 -8.89
CA PRO A 153 4.19 15.57 -8.65
C PRO A 153 3.06 14.57 -8.92
N ILE A 154 2.38 14.09 -7.86
CA ILE A 154 1.20 13.22 -7.99
C ILE A 154 -0.07 14.01 -7.68
N ASN A 155 -0.83 14.35 -8.73
CA ASN A 155 -2.07 15.12 -8.65
C ASN A 155 -3.31 14.25 -8.95
N PRO A 156 -4.53 14.70 -8.57
CA PRO A 156 -5.77 14.05 -9.00
C PRO A 156 -5.76 13.82 -10.51
N GLY A 157 -5.94 12.56 -10.93
CA GLY A 157 -5.68 12.14 -12.31
C GLY A 157 -4.61 11.06 -12.43
N ASN A 158 -3.54 11.16 -11.64
CA ASN A 158 -2.47 10.16 -11.61
C ASN A 158 -2.76 9.00 -10.65
N SER A 159 -3.71 9.15 -9.71
CA SER A 159 -4.13 8.08 -8.79
C SER A 159 -4.47 6.81 -9.56
N GLY A 160 -3.86 5.69 -9.19
CA GLY A 160 -4.00 4.37 -9.79
C GLY A 160 -3.10 4.13 -11.00
N GLY A 161 -2.46 5.18 -11.54
CA GLY A 161 -1.44 5.04 -12.58
C GLY A 161 -0.10 4.54 -12.02
N PRO A 162 0.86 4.17 -12.88
CA PRO A 162 2.12 3.59 -12.42
C PRO A 162 3.14 4.69 -12.03
N LEU A 163 3.86 4.45 -10.94
CA LEU A 163 5.16 5.06 -10.68
C LEU A 163 6.22 4.18 -11.33
N VAL A 164 6.91 4.69 -12.34
CA VAL A 164 7.85 3.92 -13.14
C VAL A 164 9.28 4.29 -12.80
N GLY A 165 10.08 3.29 -12.43
CA GLY A 165 11.51 3.42 -12.21
C GLY A 165 12.29 3.07 -13.47
N VAL A 166 13.40 3.78 -13.67
CA VAL A 166 14.38 3.42 -14.71
C VAL A 166 15.33 2.38 -14.12
N VAL A 167 15.48 1.24 -14.78
CA VAL A 167 16.53 0.27 -14.51
C VAL A 167 17.65 0.54 -15.52
N ALA A 168 18.80 1.00 -15.03
CA ALA A 168 19.97 1.13 -15.88
C ALA A 168 20.44 -0.28 -16.25
N ALA A 169 20.52 -0.60 -17.53
CA ALA A 169 21.11 -1.86 -17.93
C ALA A 169 22.63 -1.79 -17.70
N ALA A 170 23.15 -2.73 -16.91
CA ALA A 170 24.57 -2.79 -16.58
C ALA A 170 25.47 -2.99 -17.83
N GLU A 171 24.90 -3.49 -18.94
CA GLU A 171 25.63 -3.89 -20.14
C GLU A 171 24.98 -3.46 -21.47
N SER A 172 23.81 -2.79 -21.48
CA SER A 172 23.17 -2.26 -22.70
C SER A 172 22.89 -0.76 -22.61
N ASP A 173 22.95 -0.06 -23.74
CA ASP A 173 22.58 1.36 -23.84
C ASP A 173 21.06 1.59 -23.74
N ASP A 174 20.26 0.53 -23.80
CA ASP A 174 18.81 0.61 -23.65
C ASP A 174 18.39 0.44 -22.17
N PRO A 175 17.75 1.46 -21.55
CA PRO A 175 17.15 1.31 -20.24
C PRO A 175 15.94 0.38 -20.30
N THR A 176 15.66 -0.32 -19.21
CA THR A 176 14.35 -0.96 -19.01
C THR A 176 13.54 -0.20 -17.97
N TYR A 177 12.22 -0.37 -18.03
CA TYR A 177 11.27 0.31 -17.17
C TYR A 177 10.48 -0.71 -16.37
N GLU A 178 10.29 -0.44 -15.09
CA GLU A 178 9.48 -1.26 -14.20
C GLU A 178 8.60 -0.38 -13.32
N VAL A 179 7.44 -0.89 -12.95
CA VAL A 179 6.54 -0.23 -12.01
C VAL A 179 7.10 -0.42 -10.61
N VAL A 180 7.52 0.68 -10.01
CA VAL A 180 7.99 0.77 -8.63
C VAL A 180 6.92 1.32 -7.68
N GLY A 181 5.67 1.35 -8.12
CA GLY A 181 4.50 1.54 -7.25
C GLY A 181 3.24 1.97 -7.98
N VAL A 182 2.11 1.95 -7.27
CA VAL A 182 0.81 2.45 -7.76
C VAL A 182 0.55 3.84 -7.18
N ASN A 183 0.56 4.88 -8.03
CA ASN A 183 0.47 6.27 -7.61
C ASN A 183 -0.79 6.53 -6.80
N ARG A 184 -0.67 7.28 -5.69
CA ARG A 184 -1.79 7.69 -4.86
C ARG A 184 -1.77 9.20 -4.68
N ALA A 185 -2.65 9.91 -5.41
CA ALA A 185 -2.72 11.36 -5.30
C ALA A 185 -3.28 11.77 -3.93
N LYS A 186 -2.62 12.73 -3.29
CA LYS A 186 -3.11 13.42 -2.10
C LYS A 186 -3.04 14.92 -2.38
N SER A 187 -4.03 15.67 -1.91
CA SER A 187 -4.00 17.13 -2.03
C SER A 187 -3.03 17.73 -1.02
N GLY A 188 -2.17 18.66 -1.47
CA GLY A 188 -1.62 19.71 -0.61
C GLY A 188 -0.14 19.65 -0.23
N ASP A 189 0.64 18.66 -0.65
CA ASP A 189 2.06 18.55 -0.28
C ASP A 189 2.95 18.27 -1.50
N ASN A 190 4.18 18.80 -1.55
CA ASN A 190 5.22 18.46 -2.54
C ASN A 190 5.80 17.03 -2.31
N ILE A 191 4.97 16.10 -1.83
CA ILE A 191 5.35 14.74 -1.47
C ILE A 191 4.32 13.79 -2.07
N GLY A 192 4.76 13.00 -3.06
CA GLY A 192 3.99 11.93 -3.67
C GLY A 192 4.19 10.61 -2.94
N PHE A 193 3.16 9.76 -2.96
CA PHE A 193 3.21 8.39 -2.45
C PHE A 193 2.68 7.42 -3.50
N ALA A 194 3.24 6.22 -3.52
CA ALA A 194 2.78 5.11 -4.32
C ALA A 194 2.79 3.82 -3.48
N VAL A 195 1.78 2.96 -3.62
CA VAL A 195 1.76 1.64 -2.97
C VAL A 195 2.93 0.83 -3.50
N SER A 196 3.76 0.21 -2.65
CA SER A 196 4.98 -0.45 -3.10
C SER A 196 4.72 -1.61 -4.07
N PRO A 197 5.70 -1.93 -4.93
CA PRO A 197 5.59 -3.09 -5.79
C PRO A 197 5.62 -4.41 -4.99
N ILE A 198 6.17 -4.41 -3.77
CA ILE A 198 6.15 -5.58 -2.89
C ILE A 198 4.73 -5.89 -2.43
N ILE A 199 4.00 -4.88 -1.95
CA ILE A 199 2.59 -5.01 -1.58
C ILE A 199 1.74 -5.41 -2.79
N ALA A 200 1.94 -4.76 -3.94
CA ALA A 200 1.22 -5.09 -5.16
C ALA A 200 1.42 -6.56 -5.59
N GLN A 201 2.66 -7.07 -5.58
CA GLN A 201 2.95 -8.47 -5.94
C GLN A 201 2.24 -9.49 -5.04
N HIS A 202 2.04 -9.19 -3.76
CA HIS A 202 1.38 -10.10 -2.82
C HIS A 202 -0.15 -10.05 -2.94
N ILE A 203 -0.69 -8.86 -3.20
CA ILE A 203 -2.14 -8.63 -3.14
C ILE A 203 -2.83 -8.90 -4.47
N LEU A 204 -2.26 -8.45 -5.58
CA LEU A 204 -2.91 -8.50 -6.90
C LEU A 204 -3.31 -9.92 -7.33
N PRO A 205 -2.50 -10.99 -7.13
CA PRO A 205 -2.91 -12.35 -7.49
C PRO A 205 -4.19 -12.80 -6.76
N SER A 206 -4.35 -12.44 -5.49
CA SER A 206 -5.55 -12.78 -4.71
C SER A 206 -6.75 -11.94 -5.16
N LEU A 207 -6.55 -10.67 -5.53
CA LEU A 207 -7.63 -9.85 -6.09
C LEU A 207 -8.12 -10.37 -7.44
N VAL A 208 -7.22 -10.91 -8.27
CA VAL A 208 -7.58 -11.55 -9.55
C VAL A 208 -8.35 -12.84 -9.33
N THR A 209 -7.92 -13.68 -8.39
CA THR A 209 -8.44 -15.06 -8.22
C THR A 209 -9.63 -15.17 -7.28
N ASP A 210 -9.56 -14.51 -6.12
CA ASP A 210 -10.54 -14.61 -5.04
C ASP A 210 -11.40 -13.35 -4.89
N GLY A 211 -11.06 -12.27 -5.62
CA GLY A 211 -11.72 -10.97 -5.54
C GLY A 211 -11.41 -10.17 -4.28
N ARG A 212 -10.63 -10.73 -3.35
CA ARG A 212 -10.21 -10.09 -2.10
C ARG A 212 -8.87 -10.65 -1.61
N TYR A 213 -8.18 -9.87 -0.80
CA TYR A 213 -7.00 -10.32 -0.08
C TYR A 213 -7.33 -10.48 1.41
N ARG A 214 -6.92 -11.60 2.02
CA ARG A 214 -7.17 -11.89 3.44
C ARG A 214 -5.99 -11.41 4.27
N HIS A 215 -6.13 -10.25 4.90
CA HIS A 215 -5.09 -9.68 5.75
C HIS A 215 -5.05 -10.38 7.11
N SER A 216 -3.86 -10.78 7.55
CA SER A 216 -3.63 -11.18 8.93
C SER A 216 -3.83 -10.03 9.89
N TYR A 217 -4.30 -10.35 11.10
CA TYR A 217 -4.77 -9.35 12.05
C TYR A 217 -4.35 -9.71 13.47
N LEU A 218 -3.47 -8.88 14.05
CA LEU A 218 -2.99 -9.05 15.42
C LEU A 218 -4.03 -8.64 16.48
N ARG A 219 -5.02 -7.83 16.10
CA ARG A 219 -6.05 -7.28 17.00
C ARG A 219 -5.50 -6.41 18.13
N ALA A 220 -4.30 -5.86 17.95
CA ALA A 220 -3.64 -5.01 18.94
C ALA A 220 -3.64 -3.56 18.46
N ARG A 221 -3.59 -2.61 19.40
CA ARG A 221 -3.04 -1.29 19.12
C ARG A 221 -1.57 -1.32 19.48
N THR A 222 -0.74 -0.82 18.59
CA THR A 222 0.71 -0.83 18.79
C THR A 222 1.34 0.54 18.69
N LEU A 223 2.53 0.67 19.28
CA LEU A 223 3.37 1.85 19.18
C LEU A 223 4.83 1.45 18.95
N ASP A 224 5.55 2.25 18.16
CA ASP A 224 7.01 2.14 18.07
C ASP A 224 7.64 2.35 19.45
N VAL A 225 8.60 1.49 19.80
CA VAL A 225 9.40 1.66 21.01
C VAL A 225 10.40 2.79 20.80
N THR A 226 10.00 3.99 21.19
CA THR A 226 10.87 5.17 21.23
C THR A 226 11.83 5.12 22.43
N PRO A 227 12.91 5.96 22.49
CA PRO A 227 13.76 6.06 23.67
C PRO A 227 13.01 6.33 24.97
N THR A 228 11.92 7.12 24.91
CA THR A 228 11.07 7.39 26.08
C THR A 228 10.29 6.15 26.50
N ILE A 229 9.70 5.41 25.56
CA ILE A 229 8.98 4.16 25.86
C ILE A 229 9.93 3.10 26.41
N ALA A 230 11.12 2.96 25.81
CA ALA A 230 12.14 2.01 26.24
C ALA A 230 12.58 2.28 27.68
N ALA A 231 12.84 3.54 28.03
CA ALA A 231 13.29 3.93 29.35
C ALA A 231 12.26 3.68 30.47
N VAL A 232 10.96 3.79 30.18
CA VAL A 232 9.91 3.56 31.20
C VAL A 232 9.43 2.11 31.27
N ASN A 233 9.75 1.28 30.28
CA ASN A 233 9.39 -0.14 30.21
C ASN A 233 10.60 -1.08 30.38
N ASP A 234 11.73 -0.56 30.87
CA ASP A 234 12.98 -1.31 31.08
C ASP A 234 13.46 -2.09 29.84
N VAL A 235 13.20 -1.56 28.64
CA VAL A 235 13.66 -2.14 27.38
C VAL A 235 15.07 -1.63 27.09
N ALA A 236 16.02 -2.55 26.92
CA ALA A 236 17.44 -2.21 26.77
C ALA A 236 17.75 -1.32 25.54
N ALA A 237 16.95 -1.42 24.48
CA ALA A 237 17.13 -0.66 23.25
C ALA A 237 15.78 -0.11 22.72
N PRO A 238 15.76 1.10 22.13
CA PRO A 238 14.55 1.68 21.54
C PRO A 238 14.25 1.03 20.18
N THR A 239 13.83 -0.23 20.20
CA THR A 239 13.51 -1.04 19.04
C THR A 239 12.36 -1.97 19.36
N GLY A 240 11.57 -2.30 18.35
CA GLY A 240 10.41 -3.16 18.49
C GLY A 240 9.12 -2.37 18.60
N VAL A 241 8.05 -3.10 18.85
CA VAL A 241 6.69 -2.60 18.80
C VAL A 241 5.97 -2.97 20.09
N LEU A 242 5.58 -1.96 20.86
CA LEU A 242 4.84 -2.13 22.12
C LEU A 242 3.37 -2.43 21.84
N VAL A 243 2.85 -3.52 22.41
CA VAL A 243 1.43 -3.86 22.42
C VAL A 243 0.73 -3.03 23.50
N VAL A 244 -0.11 -2.08 23.08
CA VAL A 244 -0.77 -1.13 23.98
C VAL A 244 -2.06 -1.72 24.56
N ASP A 245 -2.99 -2.15 23.71
CA ASP A 245 -4.23 -2.81 24.12
C ASP A 245 -4.85 -3.58 22.96
N PHE A 246 -5.96 -4.26 23.19
CA PHE A 246 -6.73 -5.01 22.17
C PHE A 246 -8.09 -4.36 21.89
N GLY A 247 -8.21 -3.05 22.16
CA GLY A 247 -9.44 -2.28 21.97
C GLY A 247 -10.65 -2.85 22.71
N ARG A 248 -11.72 -3.16 21.97
CA ARG A 248 -12.99 -3.69 22.52
C ARG A 248 -13.06 -5.23 22.60
N GLY A 249 -11.97 -5.93 22.29
CA GLY A 249 -11.86 -7.37 22.50
C GLY A 249 -11.15 -7.70 23.81
N ASP A 250 -11.39 -8.88 24.34
CA ASP A 250 -10.49 -9.47 25.34
C ASP A 250 -9.10 -9.63 24.72
N ALA A 251 -8.05 -9.59 25.54
CA ALA A 251 -6.70 -9.90 25.08
C ALA A 251 -6.73 -11.23 24.32
N SER A 252 -5.97 -11.32 23.22
CA SER A 252 -5.86 -12.58 22.48
C SER A 252 -5.61 -13.71 23.49
N ASP A 253 -6.48 -14.72 23.53
CA ASP A 253 -6.27 -15.95 24.33
C ASP A 253 -4.90 -16.61 24.01
N ASP A 254 -4.26 -16.16 22.93
CA ASP A 254 -2.93 -16.49 22.43
C ASP A 254 -1.75 -15.96 23.28
N GLY A 255 -2.04 -15.17 24.33
CA GLY A 255 -1.09 -14.88 25.39
C GLY A 255 -0.26 -13.62 25.24
N LEU A 256 -0.47 -12.79 24.20
CA LEU A 256 0.04 -11.42 24.16
C LEU A 256 -0.60 -10.55 25.26
N ARG A 257 0.15 -9.59 25.80
CA ARG A 257 -0.31 -8.67 26.85
C ARG A 257 -0.21 -7.22 26.41
N GLY A 258 -1.29 -6.48 26.64
CA GLY A 258 -1.31 -5.03 26.50
C GLY A 258 -0.75 -4.33 27.74
N CYS A 259 -0.49 -3.03 27.61
CA CYS A 259 -0.10 -2.17 28.71
C CYS A 259 -1.17 -2.15 29.81
N THR A 260 -0.72 -2.09 31.06
CA THR A 260 -1.61 -2.11 32.24
C THR A 260 -1.78 -0.74 32.88
N ASP A 261 -0.85 0.18 32.62
CA ASP A 261 -0.87 1.53 33.19
C ASP A 261 -0.22 2.54 32.23
N ALA A 262 -0.15 3.80 32.64
CA ALA A 262 0.60 4.85 31.96
C ALA A 262 1.25 5.81 32.95
N VAL A 263 2.47 6.23 32.66
CA VAL A 263 3.21 7.22 33.45
C VAL A 263 3.29 8.56 32.71
N GLU A 264 3.37 9.66 33.44
CA GLU A 264 3.50 10.99 32.84
C GLU A 264 4.98 11.38 32.69
N VAL A 265 5.42 11.59 31.45
CA VAL A 265 6.80 12.01 31.13
C VAL A 265 6.71 13.27 30.27
N HIS A 266 7.26 14.38 30.77
CA HIS A 266 7.21 15.69 30.08
C HIS A 266 5.80 16.13 29.64
N GLY A 267 4.77 15.82 30.45
CA GLY A 267 3.37 16.14 30.12
C GLY A 267 2.72 15.21 29.10
N MET A 268 3.41 14.15 28.67
CA MET A 268 2.87 13.10 27.81
C MET A 268 2.58 11.84 28.64
N ARG A 269 1.42 11.21 28.40
CA ARG A 269 1.09 9.90 28.98
C ARG A 269 1.78 8.81 28.17
N ILE A 270 2.74 8.13 28.78
CA ILE A 270 3.50 7.04 28.16
C ILE A 270 2.97 5.71 28.70
N PRO A 271 2.52 4.79 27.85
CA PRO A 271 2.01 3.50 28.30
C PRO A 271 3.12 2.63 28.90
N VAL A 272 2.79 1.90 29.96
CA VAL A 272 3.72 1.01 30.68
C VAL A 272 3.15 -0.40 30.88
N GLY A 273 4.06 -1.37 30.89
CA GLY A 273 3.76 -2.79 30.85
C GLY A 273 3.42 -3.25 29.43
N GLY A 274 2.90 -4.47 29.32
CA GLY A 274 2.62 -5.09 28.02
C GLY A 274 3.84 -5.75 27.40
N ASP A 275 3.62 -6.37 26.24
CA ASP A 275 4.66 -7.04 25.48
C ASP A 275 5.26 -6.11 24.44
N VAL A 276 6.57 -6.20 24.25
CA VAL A 276 7.27 -5.57 23.13
C VAL A 276 7.64 -6.63 22.11
N ILE A 277 7.02 -6.61 20.95
CA ILE A 277 7.35 -7.48 19.82
C ILE A 277 8.71 -7.06 19.25
N VAL A 278 9.63 -8.00 19.17
CA VAL A 278 11.00 -7.78 18.67
C VAL A 278 11.35 -8.66 17.48
N ALA A 279 10.66 -9.78 17.27
CA ALA A 279 10.79 -10.60 16.07
C ALA A 279 9.55 -11.46 15.80
N ILE A 280 9.38 -11.89 14.55
CA ILE A 280 8.40 -12.89 14.12
C ILE A 280 9.13 -13.91 13.24
N GLU A 281 9.01 -15.21 13.55
CA GLU A 281 9.74 -16.31 12.89
C GLU A 281 11.24 -16.03 12.77
N GLY A 282 11.83 -15.46 13.84
CA GLY A 282 13.24 -15.07 13.89
C GLY A 282 13.62 -13.85 13.03
N ARG A 283 12.68 -13.22 12.31
CA ARG A 283 12.93 -11.96 11.59
C ARG A 283 12.73 -10.77 12.51
N PRO A 284 13.75 -9.91 12.69
CA PRO A 284 13.63 -8.75 13.58
C PRO A 284 12.54 -7.79 13.12
N ILE A 285 11.71 -7.35 14.07
CA ILE A 285 10.70 -6.30 13.90
C ILE A 285 11.16 -5.11 14.73
N ARG A 286 11.50 -4.01 14.06
CA ARG A 286 12.06 -2.81 14.72
C ARG A 286 11.05 -1.69 14.86
N THR A 287 10.05 -1.67 13.97
CA THR A 287 9.04 -0.62 13.89
C THR A 287 7.69 -1.24 13.56
N HIS A 288 6.63 -0.51 13.86
CA HIS A 288 5.26 -0.84 13.50
C HIS A 288 5.11 -0.98 11.98
N GLU A 289 5.86 -0.21 11.21
CA GLU A 289 5.90 -0.35 9.76
C GLU A 289 6.46 -1.72 9.31
N GLU A 290 7.55 -2.18 9.92
CA GLU A 290 8.08 -3.53 9.66
C GLU A 290 7.09 -4.61 10.09
N LEU A 291 6.37 -4.41 11.20
CA LEU A 291 5.32 -5.32 11.66
C LEU A 291 4.18 -5.42 10.63
N MET A 292 3.62 -4.28 10.21
CA MET A 292 2.51 -4.24 9.25
C MET A 292 2.90 -4.85 7.91
N ARG A 293 4.10 -4.52 7.41
CA ARG A 293 4.64 -5.14 6.20
C ARG A 293 4.78 -6.66 6.35
N TYR A 294 5.35 -7.14 7.46
CA TYR A 294 5.52 -8.57 7.72
C TYR A 294 4.18 -9.31 7.75
N LEU A 295 3.18 -8.74 8.44
CA LEU A 295 1.83 -9.33 8.52
C LEU A 295 1.19 -9.47 7.13
N ILE A 296 1.47 -8.56 6.19
CA ILE A 296 0.96 -8.66 4.82
C ILE A 296 1.78 -9.62 3.96
N THR A 297 3.11 -9.61 4.06
CA THR A 297 3.94 -10.32 3.07
C THR A 297 4.33 -11.73 3.50
N GLU A 298 4.24 -12.06 4.79
CA GLU A 298 4.85 -13.28 5.33
C GLU A 298 3.90 -14.14 6.18
N THR A 299 2.63 -13.75 6.29
CA THR A 299 1.66 -14.49 7.12
C THR A 299 0.34 -14.68 6.42
N ASN A 300 -0.42 -15.69 6.85
CA ASN A 300 -1.81 -15.87 6.46
C ASN A 300 -2.69 -15.94 7.72
N PRO A 301 -3.95 -15.50 7.63
CA PRO A 301 -4.90 -15.70 8.72
C PRO A 301 -5.06 -17.17 9.09
N SER A 302 -5.30 -17.41 10.38
CA SER A 302 -5.46 -18.72 11.01
C SER A 302 -4.21 -19.61 11.01
N GLU A 303 -3.08 -19.13 10.48
CA GLU A 303 -1.79 -19.83 10.60
C GLU A 303 -1.06 -19.38 11.87
N PRO A 304 -0.53 -20.33 12.67
CA PRO A 304 0.24 -19.99 13.85
C PRO A 304 1.61 -19.42 13.46
N VAL A 305 2.04 -18.37 14.16
CA VAL A 305 3.35 -17.74 14.01
C VAL A 305 4.07 -17.62 15.35
N ALA A 306 5.37 -17.90 15.36
CA ALA A 306 6.23 -17.65 16.49
C ALA A 306 6.58 -16.17 16.59
N VAL A 307 6.23 -15.54 17.71
CA VAL A 307 6.48 -14.11 17.99
C VAL A 307 7.37 -13.99 19.21
N ASP A 308 8.55 -13.43 19.01
CA ASP A 308 9.47 -13.12 20.10
C ASP A 308 9.10 -11.75 20.68
N VAL A 309 8.85 -11.75 21.99
CA VAL A 309 8.51 -10.57 22.76
C VAL A 309 9.47 -10.36 23.93
N LEU A 310 9.57 -9.12 24.38
CA LEU A 310 10.09 -8.78 25.70
C LEU A 310 8.90 -8.50 26.61
N ARG A 311 8.83 -9.20 27.74
CA ARG A 311 7.82 -9.02 28.78
C ARG A 311 8.53 -8.75 30.10
N ASP A 312 8.28 -7.58 30.68
CA ASP A 312 8.97 -7.12 31.90
C ASP A 312 10.51 -7.18 31.75
N GLY A 313 11.02 -6.88 30.54
CA GLY A 313 12.44 -6.92 30.18
C GLY A 313 13.00 -8.31 29.83
N GLU A 314 12.25 -9.38 30.06
CA GLU A 314 12.68 -10.76 29.81
C GLU A 314 12.18 -11.28 28.45
N PRO A 315 13.02 -12.01 27.68
CA PRO A 315 12.62 -12.56 26.40
C PRO A 315 11.69 -13.77 26.54
N LEU A 316 10.65 -13.81 25.70
CA LEU A 316 9.67 -14.89 25.60
C LEU A 316 9.26 -15.10 24.14
N THR A 317 9.13 -16.35 23.72
CA THR A 317 8.52 -16.68 22.41
C THR A 317 7.09 -17.15 22.64
N LEU A 318 6.14 -16.50 21.98
CA LEU A 318 4.72 -16.85 21.95
C LEU A 318 4.38 -17.49 20.61
N CYS A 319 3.39 -18.38 20.59
CA CYS A 319 2.83 -18.93 19.36
C CYS A 319 1.44 -18.34 19.20
N LEU A 320 1.26 -17.43 18.24
CA LEU A 320 0.02 -16.68 18.03
C LEU A 320 -0.70 -17.19 16.80
N VAL A 321 -2.02 -17.33 16.88
CA VAL A 321 -2.87 -17.58 15.69
C VAL A 321 -3.44 -16.24 15.24
N LEU A 322 -3.05 -15.76 14.07
CA LEU A 322 -3.48 -14.46 13.57
C LEU A 322 -4.92 -14.53 13.05
N ASP A 323 -5.77 -13.57 13.42
CA ASP A 323 -7.14 -13.49 12.91
C ASP A 323 -7.17 -12.97 11.46
N GLU A 324 -8.30 -13.12 10.77
CA GLU A 324 -8.55 -12.40 9.51
C GLU A 324 -9.05 -10.99 9.83
N ARG A 325 -8.43 -9.98 9.23
CA ARG A 325 -8.85 -8.58 9.39
C ARG A 325 -10.26 -8.40 8.82
N PRO A 326 -11.20 -7.75 9.53
CA PRO A 326 -12.57 -7.60 9.06
C PRO A 326 -12.65 -6.99 7.66
N PHE A 327 -13.42 -7.61 6.77
CA PHE A 327 -13.59 -7.08 5.42
C PHE A 327 -14.32 -5.73 5.45
N VAL A 328 -13.76 -4.70 4.81
CA VAL A 328 -14.40 -3.39 4.71
C VAL A 328 -15.17 -3.28 3.40
N GLY A 329 -16.43 -3.75 3.39
CA GLY A 329 -17.32 -3.64 2.24
C GLY A 329 -17.68 -2.19 1.86
N SER A 330 -18.29 -2.02 0.68
CA SER A 330 -18.74 -0.73 0.13
C SER A 330 -19.89 -0.11 0.94
N ASP A 331 -20.80 -0.91 1.49
CA ASP A 331 -22.01 -0.46 2.20
C ASP A 331 -21.82 -0.16 3.70
N ASP A 332 -20.79 -0.74 4.33
CA ASP A 332 -20.59 -0.68 5.80
C ASP A 332 -20.00 0.64 6.31
N ARG A 333 -19.87 1.65 5.44
CA ARG A 333 -19.11 2.89 5.73
C ARG A 333 -19.99 4.10 6.07
N THR A 334 -21.31 3.92 6.21
CA THR A 334 -22.25 4.98 6.67
C THR A 334 -22.82 4.77 8.08
N GLY A 335 -22.67 3.56 8.64
CA GLY A 335 -22.99 3.24 10.04
C GLY A 335 -21.70 3.10 10.84
N GLY A 336 -21.71 3.55 12.11
CA GLY A 336 -20.54 3.59 12.99
C GLY A 336 -20.01 2.22 13.43
N SER A 337 -19.65 1.34 12.49
CA SER A 337 -18.87 0.15 12.73
C SER A 337 -17.41 0.55 12.94
N HIS A 338 -17.08 0.87 14.19
CA HIS A 338 -15.71 1.05 14.65
C HIS A 338 -15.04 -0.31 14.83
N ILE A 339 -14.15 -0.73 13.93
CA ILE A 339 -12.87 -1.41 14.28
C ILE A 339 -11.85 -1.14 13.14
N PRO A 340 -10.67 -0.58 13.43
CA PRO A 340 -9.50 -1.47 13.43
C PRO A 340 -8.47 -1.20 14.54
N ILE A 341 -7.72 -2.25 14.87
CA ILE A 341 -6.50 -2.28 15.69
C ILE A 341 -5.73 -3.51 15.18
N GLU A 342 -4.69 -3.45 14.34
CA GLU A 342 -3.70 -2.40 14.03
C GLU A 342 -4.00 -1.52 12.81
#